data_AF-A0A7J6RLX1-F1
#
_entry.id   AF-A0A7J6RLX1-F1
#
_cell.length_a   1.000
_cell.length_b   1.000
_cell.length_c   1.000
_cell.angle_alpha   90.00
_cell.angle_beta   90.00
_cell.angle_gamma   90.00
#
_symmetry.space_group_name_H-M   'P 1'
#
loop_
_entity.id
_entity.type
_entity.pdbx_description
1 polymer ?
#
loop_
_entity_poly.entity_id
_entity_poly.type
_entity_poly.pdbx_seq_one_letter_code
_entity_poly.pdbx_strand_id
1 'polypeptide(L)'
;HRDHYEGTEYDMTKGILAGMYGNPNYEIGGDLMKKVKGQIPRAISLHRTSYTMVATSQKPFPKVWYALDAPATSVFVPFYSQANAVDPSFGTQYGPALQVFNRSTAFWAFDFVANWMNINYRNMSQEMVYPKRDELQRWVLAEAQRVEDEAAKLTDPEEQTRMLNSLQLRMQRRVTEEWWKLADELIVRYNDGYYNFPDGRMDFQGGLPQPDWYMRMIGFSDDFYRPADHYVRPAGKEAYEEAKAGALLSPLVASPSHSFWISLAVTLAACIVTFWLGTFFGKRHAYRSYSKVNDGYSAL
;
A
#
# COMPACT_ATOMS: atom_id res chain seq x y z
N HIS A 1 -9.40 -15.35 8.77
CA HIS A 1 -9.14 -14.05 8.11
C HIS A 1 -7.64 -13.72 8.07
N ARG A 2 -6.85 -14.10 9.08
CA ARG A 2 -5.40 -13.76 9.19
C ARG A 2 -4.44 -14.78 8.58
N ASP A 3 -4.95 -15.77 7.84
CA ASP A 3 -4.30 -17.06 7.61
C ASP A 3 -3.69 -17.15 6.19
N HIS A 4 -2.59 -17.89 6.09
CA HIS A 4 -1.86 -18.24 4.86
C HIS A 4 -1.69 -19.77 4.72
N TYR A 5 -2.65 -20.52 5.25
CA TYR A 5 -2.73 -21.98 5.30
C TYR A 5 -1.66 -22.67 6.14
N GLU A 6 -1.19 -21.98 7.20
CA GLU A 6 -0.15 -22.46 8.09
C GLU A 6 -0.47 -23.88 8.63
N GLY A 7 0.50 -24.79 8.56
CA GLY A 7 0.34 -26.17 9.03
C GLY A 7 -0.41 -27.12 8.09
N THR A 8 -0.76 -26.69 6.88
CA THR A 8 -1.36 -27.54 5.84
C THR A 8 -0.38 -27.83 4.70
N GLU A 9 -0.78 -28.65 3.72
CA GLU A 9 0.00 -28.85 2.48
C GLU A 9 0.09 -27.58 1.60
N TYR A 10 -0.73 -26.56 1.88
CA TYR A 10 -0.78 -25.29 1.15
C TYR A 10 -0.10 -24.14 1.90
N ASP A 11 0.61 -24.44 3.00
CA ASP A 11 1.28 -23.46 3.86
C ASP A 11 2.24 -22.58 3.06
N MET A 12 1.83 -21.31 2.86
CA MET A 12 2.60 -20.35 2.07
C MET A 12 3.85 -19.84 2.80
N THR A 13 4.05 -20.17 4.08
CA THR A 13 5.28 -19.84 4.81
C THR A 13 6.40 -20.84 4.54
N LYS A 14 6.17 -21.83 3.67
CA LYS A 14 7.10 -22.92 3.35
C LYS A 14 7.54 -22.89 1.89
N GLY A 15 8.61 -23.64 1.63
CA GLY A 15 9.12 -23.86 0.28
C GLY A 15 9.96 -22.71 -0.25
N ILE A 16 10.42 -22.87 -1.49
CA ILE A 16 11.41 -21.98 -2.10
C ILE A 16 10.88 -20.54 -2.30
N LEU A 17 9.59 -20.39 -2.58
CA LEU A 17 8.96 -19.09 -2.80
C LEU A 17 8.87 -18.26 -1.52
N ALA A 18 8.74 -18.92 -0.37
CA ALA A 18 8.72 -18.26 0.92
C ALA A 18 10.13 -17.79 1.37
N GLY A 19 11.18 -18.24 0.66
CA GLY A 19 12.57 -17.94 0.99
C GLY A 19 12.99 -18.50 2.36
N MET A 20 14.16 -18.07 2.82
CA MET A 20 14.73 -18.53 4.09
C MET A 20 13.97 -18.04 5.32
N TYR A 21 13.21 -16.94 5.19
CA TYR A 21 12.45 -16.35 6.30
C TYR A 21 10.95 -16.65 6.27
N GLY A 22 10.50 -17.56 5.39
CA GLY A 22 9.12 -18.04 5.39
C GLY A 22 8.08 -16.96 5.08
N ASN A 23 8.40 -16.03 4.19
CA ASN A 23 7.52 -14.94 3.79
C ASN A 23 6.40 -15.44 2.85
N PRO A 24 5.12 -15.43 3.23
CA PRO A 24 4.01 -15.83 2.37
C PRO A 24 3.64 -14.78 1.32
N ASN A 25 4.24 -13.58 1.36
CA ASN A 25 3.89 -12.45 0.50
C ASN A 25 4.67 -12.46 -0.82
N TYR A 26 4.54 -13.54 -1.60
CA TYR A 26 5.08 -13.63 -2.96
C TYR A 26 3.97 -13.57 -4.01
N GLU A 27 4.27 -12.94 -5.15
CA GLU A 27 3.36 -12.82 -6.28
C GLU A 27 3.95 -13.58 -7.48
N ILE A 28 3.20 -14.54 -8.00
CA ILE A 28 3.45 -15.15 -9.31
C ILE A 28 2.24 -14.82 -10.18
N GLY A 29 2.46 -14.00 -11.20
CA GLY A 29 1.37 -13.47 -12.01
C GLY A 29 1.84 -12.75 -13.27
N GLY A 30 0.91 -12.05 -13.90
CA GLY A 30 1.18 -11.25 -15.10
C GLY A 30 1.61 -12.08 -16.31
N ASP A 31 2.49 -11.50 -17.14
CA ASP A 31 2.94 -12.13 -18.38
C ASP A 31 3.74 -13.42 -18.18
N LEU A 32 4.29 -13.63 -16.97
CA LEU A 32 4.97 -14.88 -16.62
C LEU A 32 4.04 -16.09 -16.80
N MET A 33 2.76 -15.95 -16.40
CA MET A 33 1.77 -17.03 -16.47
C MET A 33 1.35 -17.37 -17.90
N LYS A 34 1.64 -16.48 -18.87
CA LYS A 34 1.45 -16.77 -20.31
C LYS A 34 2.59 -17.63 -20.87
N LYS A 35 3.77 -17.58 -20.23
CA LYS A 35 4.99 -18.26 -20.68
C LYS A 35 5.23 -19.58 -19.93
N VAL A 36 4.99 -19.59 -18.62
CA VAL A 36 5.21 -20.74 -17.75
C VAL A 36 3.89 -21.17 -17.12
N LYS A 37 3.50 -22.43 -17.34
CA LYS A 37 2.31 -23.01 -16.72
C LYS A 37 2.62 -23.40 -15.27
N GLY A 38 1.78 -22.95 -14.34
CA GLY A 38 1.88 -23.28 -12.92
C GLY A 38 0.74 -22.66 -12.12
N GLN A 39 0.65 -23.00 -10.83
CA GLN A 39 -0.27 -22.39 -9.88
C GLN A 39 0.39 -22.31 -8.50
N ILE A 40 0.02 -21.31 -7.72
CA ILE A 40 0.37 -21.20 -6.31
C ILE A 40 -0.90 -20.97 -5.48
N PRO A 41 -0.93 -21.40 -4.21
CA PRO A 41 -2.01 -21.04 -3.32
C PRO A 41 -2.17 -19.52 -3.21
N ARG A 42 -3.41 -19.06 -3.07
CA ARG A 42 -3.73 -17.66 -2.77
C ARG A 42 -4.18 -17.58 -1.31
N ALA A 43 -3.39 -16.93 -0.46
CA ALA A 43 -3.69 -16.78 0.97
C ALA A 43 -5.06 -16.12 1.22
N ILE A 44 -5.65 -16.42 2.38
CA ILE A 44 -6.84 -15.74 2.88
C ILE A 44 -6.48 -14.30 3.24
N SER A 45 -5.41 -14.12 4.01
CA SER A 45 -4.80 -12.81 4.24
C SER A 45 -3.83 -12.49 3.10
N LEU A 46 -4.29 -11.73 2.12
CA LEU A 46 -3.45 -11.32 0.98
C LEU A 46 -2.76 -9.98 1.28
N HIS A 47 -1.46 -9.87 0.97
CA HIS A 47 -0.67 -8.63 1.08
C HIS A 47 -1.14 -7.45 0.22
N ARG A 48 -2.14 -7.67 -0.66
CA ARG A 48 -2.77 -6.63 -1.49
C ARG A 48 -4.17 -6.26 -1.01
N THR A 49 -4.59 -6.78 0.13
CA THR A 49 -5.87 -6.43 0.74
C THR A 49 -5.82 -4.97 1.18
N SER A 50 -6.67 -4.11 0.65
CA SER A 50 -6.71 -2.71 1.07
C SER A 50 -7.34 -2.51 2.45
N TYR A 51 -8.38 -3.29 2.76
CA TYR A 51 -9.02 -3.35 4.07
C TYR A 51 -9.75 -4.68 4.27
N THR A 52 -10.03 -5.00 5.53
CA THR A 52 -10.91 -6.09 5.95
C THR A 52 -11.96 -5.54 6.89
N MET A 53 -13.19 -6.06 6.79
CA MET A 53 -14.27 -5.66 7.68
C MET A 53 -15.05 -6.86 8.23
N VAL A 54 -15.51 -6.74 9.47
CA VAL A 54 -16.46 -7.67 10.10
C VAL A 54 -17.62 -6.85 10.64
N ALA A 55 -18.81 -7.03 10.05
CA ALA A 55 -20.01 -6.32 10.49
C ALA A 55 -20.69 -7.08 11.62
N THR A 56 -21.11 -6.35 12.65
CA THR A 56 -21.91 -6.87 13.76
C THR A 56 -23.20 -6.06 13.88
N SER A 57 -24.34 -6.72 13.75
CA SER A 57 -25.67 -6.10 13.80
C SER A 57 -26.31 -6.16 15.19
N GLN A 58 -25.51 -6.50 16.21
CA GLN A 58 -26.00 -6.66 17.58
C GLN A 58 -26.47 -5.31 18.14
N LYS A 59 -27.69 -5.28 18.65
CA LYS A 59 -28.23 -4.14 19.41
C LYS A 59 -27.70 -4.17 20.85
N PRO A 60 -27.51 -3.02 21.52
CA PRO A 60 -27.91 -1.67 21.09
C PRO A 60 -26.88 -0.94 20.18
N PHE A 61 -25.66 -1.45 20.02
CA PHE A 61 -24.58 -0.76 19.31
C PHE A 61 -24.04 -1.51 18.08
N PRO A 62 -24.79 -1.55 16.97
CA PRO A 62 -24.27 -2.09 15.71
C PRO A 62 -22.98 -1.38 15.29
N LYS A 63 -22.00 -2.15 14.81
CA LYS A 63 -20.72 -1.60 14.33
C LYS A 63 -20.08 -2.47 13.26
N VAL A 64 -19.18 -1.84 12.51
CA VAL A 64 -18.24 -2.52 11.62
C VAL A 64 -16.87 -2.50 12.28
N TRP A 65 -16.30 -3.67 12.52
CA TRP A 65 -14.89 -3.80 12.83
C TRP A 65 -14.11 -3.64 11.54
N TYR A 66 -13.29 -2.60 11.44
CA TYR A 66 -12.58 -2.24 10.23
C TYR A 66 -11.07 -2.27 10.47
N ALA A 67 -10.34 -2.85 9.54
CA ALA A 67 -8.90 -2.98 9.58
C ALA A 67 -8.32 -2.61 8.21
N LEU A 68 -7.25 -1.82 8.21
CA LEU A 68 -6.55 -1.40 6.99
C LEU A 68 -5.42 -2.36 6.66
N ASP A 69 -5.16 -2.55 5.37
CA ASP A 69 -4.17 -3.50 4.86
C ASP A 69 -4.51 -4.98 5.16
N ALA A 70 -3.54 -5.89 4.97
CA ALA A 70 -3.67 -7.32 5.12
C ALA A 70 -4.03 -7.74 6.56
N PRO A 71 -5.13 -8.51 6.75
CA PRO A 71 -5.62 -8.87 8.05
C PRO A 71 -4.65 -9.75 8.84
N ALA A 72 -3.57 -10.29 8.29
CA ALA A 72 -2.53 -10.94 9.08
C ALA A 72 -1.85 -9.98 10.06
N THR A 73 -1.67 -8.71 9.72
CA THR A 73 -0.94 -7.74 10.55
C THR A 73 -1.86 -6.70 11.17
N SER A 74 -3.01 -6.41 10.57
CA SER A 74 -3.83 -5.26 10.96
C SER A 74 -4.56 -5.38 12.31
N VAL A 75 -4.94 -4.24 12.90
CA VAL A 75 -5.80 -4.19 14.10
C VAL A 75 -7.18 -3.72 13.70
N PHE A 76 -8.22 -4.45 14.12
CA PHE A 76 -9.60 -4.07 13.87
C PHE A 76 -10.07 -3.05 14.89
N VAL A 77 -10.52 -1.89 14.41
CA VAL A 77 -11.12 -0.82 15.22
C VAL A 77 -12.62 -0.68 14.91
N PRO A 78 -13.46 -0.31 15.89
CA PRO A 78 -14.91 -0.26 15.70
C PRO A 78 -15.34 1.03 15.00
N PHE A 79 -16.25 0.87 14.04
CA PHE A 79 -17.02 1.95 13.40
C PHE A 79 -18.50 1.78 13.74
N TYR A 80 -18.96 2.53 14.72
CA TYR A 80 -20.34 2.45 15.21
C TYR A 80 -21.31 3.08 14.21
N SER A 81 -22.46 2.44 13.99
CA SER A 81 -23.48 2.96 13.07
C SER A 81 -24.11 4.29 13.51
N GLN A 82 -24.02 4.59 14.81
CA GLN A 82 -24.55 5.81 15.42
C GLN A 82 -23.51 6.93 15.46
N ALA A 83 -22.23 6.61 15.27
CA ALA A 83 -21.15 7.59 15.26
C ALA A 83 -21.17 8.41 13.97
N ASN A 84 -20.80 9.69 14.08
CA ASN A 84 -20.77 10.65 12.97
C ASN A 84 -19.42 11.34 12.79
N ALA A 85 -18.36 10.79 13.41
CA ALA A 85 -17.00 11.27 13.28
C ALA A 85 -16.05 10.12 12.92
N VAL A 86 -14.95 10.42 12.26
CA VAL A 86 -13.84 9.48 11.98
C VAL A 86 -12.54 10.24 12.20
N ASP A 87 -11.55 9.60 12.82
CA ASP A 87 -10.26 10.22 13.05
C ASP A 87 -9.60 10.51 11.69
N PRO A 88 -8.97 11.67 11.49
CA PRO A 88 -8.38 12.02 10.20
C PRO A 88 -7.44 10.97 9.62
N SER A 89 -6.75 10.19 10.48
CA SER A 89 -5.89 9.09 10.03
C SER A 89 -6.65 7.99 9.27
N PHE A 90 -7.95 7.83 9.55
CA PHE A 90 -8.85 6.92 8.85
C PHE A 90 -9.74 7.62 7.79
N GLY A 91 -9.71 8.95 7.69
CA GLY A 91 -10.60 9.72 6.81
C GLY A 91 -10.19 9.81 5.34
N THR A 92 -8.94 9.49 4.98
CA THR A 92 -8.37 9.68 3.63
C THR A 92 -7.94 8.37 2.97
N GLN A 93 -8.85 7.39 2.88
CA GLN A 93 -8.45 6.01 2.55
C GLN A 93 -8.55 5.60 1.09
N TYR A 94 -8.98 6.46 0.16
CA TYR A 94 -9.10 6.08 -1.24
C TYR A 94 -8.81 7.23 -2.21
N GLY A 95 -8.21 6.89 -3.35
CA GLY A 95 -7.93 7.84 -4.43
C GLY A 95 -6.53 8.47 -4.35
N PRO A 96 -6.36 9.74 -4.78
CA PRO A 96 -5.05 10.41 -4.82
C PRO A 96 -4.27 10.39 -3.50
N ALA A 97 -4.94 10.26 -2.36
CA ALA A 97 -4.31 10.20 -1.03
C ALA A 97 -3.42 8.95 -0.83
N LEU A 98 -3.70 7.84 -1.53
CA LEU A 98 -2.83 6.65 -1.55
C LEU A 98 -1.75 6.74 -2.63
N GLN A 99 -1.66 7.82 -3.40
CA GLN A 99 -0.58 8.02 -4.39
C GLN A 99 0.64 8.70 -3.77
N VAL A 100 0.51 9.23 -2.55
CA VAL A 100 1.57 9.93 -1.84
C VAL A 100 1.71 9.32 -0.45
N PHE A 101 2.92 8.87 -0.13
CA PHE A 101 3.25 8.39 1.21
C PHE A 101 3.01 9.49 2.25
N ASN A 102 2.26 9.18 3.29
CA ASN A 102 1.91 10.13 4.33
C ASN A 102 1.79 9.47 5.71
N ARG A 103 2.64 9.92 6.66
CA ARG A 103 2.63 9.42 8.04
C ARG A 103 1.39 9.81 8.85
N SER A 104 0.55 10.72 8.37
CA SER A 104 -0.74 10.99 9.03
C SER A 104 -1.81 9.95 8.72
N THR A 105 -1.61 9.08 7.72
CA THR A 105 -2.61 8.12 7.26
C THR A 105 -2.39 6.75 7.90
N ALA A 106 -3.47 6.16 8.42
CA ALA A 106 -3.44 4.83 9.04
C ALA A 106 -3.08 3.74 8.02
N PHE A 107 -3.56 3.84 6.78
CA PHE A 107 -3.26 2.87 5.72
C PHE A 107 -1.74 2.71 5.53
N TRP A 108 -1.02 3.82 5.40
CA TRP A 108 0.44 3.79 5.22
C TRP A 108 1.18 3.28 6.45
N ALA A 109 0.64 3.45 7.65
CA ALA A 109 1.23 2.87 8.84
C ALA A 109 1.22 1.34 8.75
N PHE A 110 0.03 0.77 8.49
CA PHE A 110 -0.16 -0.67 8.38
C PHE A 110 0.60 -1.27 7.19
N ASP A 111 0.44 -0.69 6.02
CA ASP A 111 1.10 -1.12 4.78
C ASP A 111 2.63 -1.07 4.92
N PHE A 112 3.19 0.00 5.52
CA PHE A 112 4.64 0.08 5.73
C PHE A 112 5.13 -1.07 6.61
N VAL A 113 4.49 -1.33 7.76
CA VAL A 113 4.90 -2.42 8.66
C VAL A 113 4.78 -3.79 7.97
N ALA A 114 3.67 -4.02 7.24
CA ALA A 114 3.45 -5.28 6.55
C ALA A 114 4.46 -5.55 5.43
N ASN A 115 4.87 -4.49 4.71
CA ASN A 115 5.92 -4.58 3.70
C ASN A 115 7.32 -4.69 4.31
N TRP A 116 7.61 -3.89 5.34
CA TRP A 116 8.93 -3.86 5.98
C TRP A 116 9.28 -5.20 6.64
N MET A 117 8.29 -5.86 7.26
CA MET A 117 8.52 -7.17 7.87
C MET A 117 8.94 -8.25 6.86
N ASN A 118 8.70 -8.08 5.56
CA ASN A 118 9.09 -9.06 4.54
C ASN A 118 10.60 -9.31 4.48
N ILE A 119 11.43 -8.37 4.96
CA ILE A 119 12.90 -8.49 5.03
C ILE A 119 13.32 -9.71 5.85
N ASN A 120 12.68 -9.92 7.00
CA ASN A 120 12.85 -11.11 7.83
C ASN A 120 11.49 -11.52 8.41
N TYR A 121 10.60 -11.99 7.53
CA TYR A 121 9.20 -12.22 7.85
C TYR A 121 9.01 -13.02 9.13
N ARG A 122 9.64 -14.19 9.25
CA ARG A 122 9.51 -15.03 10.43
C ARG A 122 9.90 -14.32 11.72
N ASN A 123 11.05 -13.65 11.79
CA ASN A 123 11.48 -13.02 13.04
C ASN A 123 10.65 -11.76 13.34
N MET A 124 10.52 -10.86 12.36
CA MET A 124 9.80 -9.59 12.52
C MET A 124 8.32 -9.82 12.85
N SER A 125 7.67 -10.78 12.19
CA SER A 125 6.27 -11.10 12.46
C SER A 125 6.06 -11.69 13.86
N GLN A 126 6.85 -12.69 14.25
CA GLN A 126 6.64 -13.42 15.50
C GLN A 126 7.08 -12.64 16.73
N GLU A 127 8.19 -11.92 16.65
CA GLU A 127 8.76 -11.25 17.83
C GLU A 127 8.18 -9.86 18.08
N MET A 128 7.66 -9.17 17.05
CA MET A 128 7.25 -7.77 17.18
C MET A 128 5.86 -7.49 16.62
N VAL A 129 5.59 -7.84 15.36
CA VAL A 129 4.34 -7.41 14.69
C VAL A 129 3.12 -8.14 15.25
N TYR A 130 3.13 -9.47 15.33
CA TYR A 130 1.99 -10.24 15.85
C TYR A 130 1.75 -10.01 17.35
N PRO A 131 2.78 -9.96 18.22
CA PRO A 131 2.57 -9.58 19.61
C PRO A 131 1.93 -8.20 19.76
N LYS A 132 2.40 -7.19 19.02
CA LYS A 132 1.84 -5.84 19.08
C LYS A 132 0.43 -5.75 18.53
N ARG A 133 0.16 -6.43 17.41
CA ARG A 133 -1.19 -6.62 16.84
C ARG A 133 -2.15 -7.19 17.88
N ASP A 134 -1.76 -8.26 18.56
CA ASP A 134 -2.63 -8.96 19.50
C ASP A 134 -2.81 -8.18 20.80
N GLU A 135 -1.78 -7.48 21.27
CA GLU A 135 -1.87 -6.51 22.37
C GLU A 135 -2.90 -5.43 22.06
N LEU A 136 -2.76 -4.74 20.92
CA LEU A 136 -3.69 -3.67 20.53
C LEU A 136 -5.08 -4.21 20.25
N GLN A 137 -5.22 -5.40 19.64
CA GLN A 137 -6.53 -6.00 19.38
C GLN A 137 -7.26 -6.32 20.70
N ARG A 138 -6.57 -6.88 21.69
CA ARG A 138 -7.14 -7.12 23.03
C ARG A 138 -7.54 -5.82 23.70
N TRP A 139 -6.68 -4.80 23.64
CA TRP A 139 -6.99 -3.48 24.20
C TRP A 139 -8.22 -2.86 23.54
N VAL A 140 -8.31 -2.90 22.20
CA VAL A 140 -9.46 -2.38 21.46
C VAL A 140 -10.75 -3.12 21.84
N LEU A 141 -10.73 -4.44 21.90
CA LEU A 141 -11.92 -5.23 22.28
C LEU A 141 -12.37 -4.91 23.71
N ALA A 142 -11.44 -4.83 24.66
CA ALA A 142 -11.75 -4.53 26.05
C ALA A 142 -12.31 -3.11 26.23
N GLU A 143 -11.70 -2.12 25.57
CA GLU A 143 -12.14 -0.73 25.67
C GLU A 143 -13.48 -0.51 24.95
N ALA A 144 -13.74 -1.22 23.85
CA ALA A 144 -15.03 -1.19 23.16
C ALA A 144 -16.14 -1.70 24.10
N GLN A 145 -15.95 -2.90 24.67
CA GLN A 145 -16.88 -3.48 25.63
C GLN A 145 -17.13 -2.55 26.83
N ARG A 146 -16.07 -2.01 27.43
CA ARG A 146 -16.17 -1.12 28.60
C ARG A 146 -17.05 0.09 28.32
N VAL A 147 -16.82 0.76 27.19
CA VAL A 147 -17.59 1.96 26.84
C VAL A 147 -19.00 1.62 26.40
N GLU A 148 -19.22 0.48 25.75
CA GLU A 148 -20.57 0.03 25.43
C GLU A 148 -21.38 -0.23 26.70
N ASP A 149 -20.79 -0.87 27.71
CA ASP A 149 -21.45 -1.08 29.01
C ASP A 149 -21.78 0.24 29.73
N GLU A 150 -20.96 1.28 29.54
CA GLU A 150 -21.23 2.63 30.04
C GLU A 150 -22.33 3.32 29.23
N ALA A 151 -22.26 3.28 27.90
CA ALA A 151 -23.24 3.87 27.01
C ALA A 151 -24.63 3.24 27.19
N ALA A 152 -24.70 1.92 27.46
CA ALA A 152 -25.96 1.22 27.69
C ALA A 152 -26.72 1.71 28.94
N LYS A 153 -26.04 2.38 29.87
CA LYS A 153 -26.66 2.97 31.08
C LYS A 153 -27.27 4.34 30.81
N LEU A 154 -26.92 4.97 29.69
CA LEU A 154 -27.43 6.29 29.30
C LEU A 154 -28.80 6.13 28.63
N THR A 155 -29.70 7.08 28.88
CA THR A 155 -31.03 7.13 28.28
C THR A 155 -31.13 8.10 27.12
N ASP A 156 -30.25 9.10 27.05
CA ASP A 156 -30.17 10.07 25.94
C ASP A 156 -29.34 9.48 24.77
N PRO A 157 -29.94 9.27 23.59
CA PRO A 157 -29.22 8.82 22.40
C PRO A 157 -28.07 9.73 21.96
N GLU A 158 -28.14 11.04 22.23
CA GLU A 158 -27.05 11.95 21.89
C GLU A 158 -25.83 11.75 22.79
N GLU A 159 -26.04 11.51 24.09
CA GLU A 159 -24.96 11.19 25.03
C GLU A 159 -24.29 9.86 24.67
N GLN A 160 -25.08 8.85 24.31
CA GLN A 160 -24.56 7.58 23.79
C GLN A 160 -23.68 7.80 22.56
N THR A 161 -24.18 8.57 21.58
CA THR A 161 -23.45 8.88 20.35
C THR A 161 -22.14 9.62 20.63
N ARG A 162 -22.16 10.63 21.52
CA ARG A 162 -20.95 11.38 21.91
C ARG A 162 -19.91 10.48 22.56
N MET A 163 -20.33 9.56 23.44
CA MET A 163 -19.45 8.62 24.11
C MET A 163 -18.80 7.64 23.12
N LEU A 164 -19.59 7.04 22.22
CA LEU A 164 -19.10 6.14 21.17
C LEU A 164 -18.16 6.84 20.17
N ASN A 165 -18.48 8.07 19.78
CA ASN A 165 -17.60 8.91 18.97
C ASN A 165 -16.23 9.12 19.64
N SER A 166 -16.23 9.56 20.91
CA SER A 166 -14.99 9.81 21.66
C SER A 166 -14.11 8.56 21.74
N LEU A 167 -14.72 7.40 21.98
CA LEU A 167 -14.04 6.12 22.01
C LEU A 167 -13.40 5.78 20.66
N GLN A 168 -14.21 5.78 19.60
CA GLN A 168 -13.78 5.41 18.25
C GLN A 168 -12.58 6.25 17.81
N LEU A 169 -12.67 7.58 17.95
CA LEU A 169 -11.62 8.51 17.53
C LEU A 169 -10.30 8.22 18.28
N ARG A 170 -10.39 7.93 19.58
CA ARG A 170 -9.25 7.58 20.42
C ARG A 170 -8.60 6.27 19.98
N MET A 171 -9.41 5.25 19.67
CA MET A 171 -8.92 3.96 19.19
C MET A 171 -8.21 4.08 17.85
N GLN A 172 -8.85 4.73 16.89
CA GLN A 172 -8.31 4.98 15.55
C GLN A 172 -6.97 5.70 15.64
N ARG A 173 -6.89 6.79 16.40
CA ARG A 173 -5.64 7.54 16.60
C ARG A 173 -4.56 6.69 17.26
N ARG A 174 -4.86 6.08 18.40
CA ARG A 174 -3.86 5.32 19.18
C ARG A 174 -3.31 4.15 18.38
N VAL A 175 -4.16 3.41 17.68
CA VAL A 175 -3.69 2.29 16.85
C VAL A 175 -2.75 2.78 15.76
N THR A 176 -3.07 3.87 15.07
CA THR A 176 -2.19 4.48 14.05
C THR A 176 -0.84 4.91 14.64
N GLU A 177 -0.85 5.62 15.78
CA GLU A 177 0.36 6.09 16.46
C GLU A 177 1.26 4.93 16.90
N GLU A 178 0.67 3.89 17.50
CA GLU A 178 1.41 2.70 17.95
C GLU A 178 1.98 1.91 16.77
N TRP A 179 1.30 1.90 15.62
CA TRP A 179 1.81 1.25 14.41
C TRP A 179 3.01 2.00 13.81
N TRP A 180 3.00 3.33 13.84
CA TRP A 180 4.16 4.11 13.44
C TRP A 180 5.34 3.98 14.39
N LYS A 181 5.10 3.87 15.70
CA LYS A 181 6.16 3.56 16.67
C LYS A 181 6.78 2.19 16.38
N LEU A 182 5.95 1.18 16.12
CA LEU A 182 6.42 -0.14 15.70
C LEU A 182 7.23 -0.07 14.41
N ALA A 183 6.81 0.72 13.43
CA ALA A 183 7.57 0.93 12.20
C ALA A 183 8.97 1.49 12.48
N ASP A 184 9.07 2.52 13.32
CA ASP A 184 10.35 3.14 13.69
C ASP A 184 11.24 2.13 14.45
N GLU A 185 10.67 1.34 15.35
CA GLU A 185 11.39 0.27 16.05
C GLU A 185 11.91 -0.80 15.09
N LEU A 186 11.09 -1.27 14.14
CA LEU A 186 11.49 -2.29 13.17
C LEU A 186 12.64 -1.82 12.26
N ILE A 187 12.64 -0.54 11.87
CA ILE A 187 13.73 0.05 11.07
C ILE A 187 15.06 -0.07 11.81
N VAL A 188 15.10 0.33 13.08
CA VAL A 188 16.34 0.27 13.88
C VAL A 188 16.71 -1.19 14.19
N ARG A 189 15.72 -1.98 14.58
CA ARG A 189 15.88 -3.37 15.00
C ARG A 189 16.48 -4.27 13.92
N TYR A 190 16.08 -4.07 12.67
CA TYR A 190 16.37 -4.97 11.55
C TYR A 190 17.15 -4.31 10.40
N ASN A 191 17.89 -3.22 10.66
CA ASN A 191 18.68 -2.56 9.62
C ASN A 191 19.84 -3.45 9.12
N ASP A 192 20.18 -3.27 7.84
CA ASP A 192 21.36 -3.83 7.18
C ASP A 192 21.56 -5.35 7.32
N GLY A 193 20.48 -6.10 7.54
CA GLY A 193 20.52 -7.55 7.71
C GLY A 193 20.97 -8.03 9.10
N TYR A 194 21.00 -7.14 10.09
CA TYR A 194 21.33 -7.43 11.48
C TYR A 194 20.10 -7.36 12.40
N TYR A 195 20.25 -7.93 13.59
CA TYR A 195 19.36 -7.77 14.72
C TYR A 195 20.04 -6.89 15.77
N ASN A 196 19.57 -5.66 15.90
CA ASN A 196 20.23 -4.64 16.72
C ASN A 196 19.45 -4.36 18.01
N PHE A 197 20.17 -4.12 19.10
CA PHE A 197 19.70 -3.51 20.35
C PHE A 197 18.55 -4.21 21.14
N PRO A 198 18.49 -5.55 21.31
CA PRO A 198 17.43 -6.26 22.07
C PRO A 198 17.20 -5.62 23.43
N ASP A 199 15.95 -5.32 23.76
CA ASP A 199 15.58 -4.76 25.07
C ASP A 199 16.36 -3.49 25.45
N GLY A 200 16.75 -2.68 24.46
CA GLY A 200 17.51 -1.43 24.66
C GLY A 200 19.02 -1.63 24.85
N ARG A 201 19.55 -2.84 24.64
CA ARG A 201 20.98 -3.19 24.69
C ARG A 201 21.79 -2.49 23.59
N MET A 202 22.23 -1.25 23.81
CA MET A 202 23.01 -0.47 22.82
C MET A 202 24.34 -1.12 22.40
N ASP A 203 24.82 -2.10 23.17
CA ASP A 203 26.04 -2.87 22.94
C ASP A 203 25.85 -4.11 22.04
N PHE A 204 24.60 -4.43 21.67
CA PHE A 204 24.30 -5.66 20.94
C PHE A 204 23.97 -5.41 19.47
N GLN A 205 24.71 -6.11 18.61
CA GLN A 205 24.40 -6.36 17.21
C GLN A 205 24.64 -7.84 16.92
N GLY A 206 23.62 -8.54 16.42
CA GLY A 206 23.69 -9.96 16.06
C GLY A 206 23.33 -10.18 14.60
N GLY A 207 23.91 -11.20 13.98
CA GLY A 207 23.49 -11.62 12.64
C GLY A 207 22.07 -12.22 12.68
N LEU A 208 21.29 -11.99 11.62
CA LEU A 208 20.02 -12.69 11.45
C LEU A 208 20.28 -14.15 11.08
N PRO A 209 19.70 -15.12 11.82
CA PRO A 209 20.02 -16.53 11.63
C PRO A 209 19.58 -17.00 10.26
N GLN A 210 20.48 -17.68 9.56
CA GLN A 210 20.20 -18.32 8.29
C GLN A 210 19.89 -19.81 8.54
N PRO A 211 18.72 -20.32 8.13
CA PRO A 211 18.40 -21.71 8.33
C PRO A 211 19.29 -22.64 7.49
N ASP A 212 19.82 -23.68 8.14
CA ASP A 212 20.72 -24.65 7.51
C ASP A 212 20.05 -25.36 6.32
N TRP A 213 18.77 -25.70 6.44
CA TRP A 213 18.00 -26.37 5.40
C TRP A 213 17.95 -25.54 4.12
N TYR A 214 17.84 -24.20 4.23
CA TYR A 214 17.78 -23.33 3.07
C TYR A 214 19.15 -23.22 2.42
N MET A 215 20.20 -23.07 3.21
CA MET A 215 21.58 -23.04 2.73
C MET A 215 21.96 -24.35 2.01
N ARG A 216 21.56 -25.50 2.57
CA ARG A 216 21.74 -26.81 1.92
C ARG A 216 20.90 -26.93 0.65
N MET A 217 19.65 -26.45 0.66
CA MET A 217 18.75 -26.49 -0.50
C MET A 217 19.31 -25.71 -1.70
N ILE A 218 19.93 -24.55 -1.45
CA ILE A 218 20.55 -23.74 -2.52
C ILE A 218 21.95 -24.21 -2.92
N GLY A 219 22.49 -25.25 -2.27
CA GLY A 219 23.82 -25.78 -2.59
C GLY A 219 24.98 -24.92 -2.06
N PHE A 220 24.78 -24.20 -0.95
CA PHE A 220 25.83 -23.38 -0.35
C PHE A 220 27.10 -24.21 -0.05
N SER A 221 28.22 -23.75 -0.57
CA SER A 221 29.50 -24.48 -0.64
C SER A 221 30.68 -23.51 -0.79
N ASP A 222 31.91 -24.03 -0.74
CA ASP A 222 33.13 -23.21 -0.73
C ASP A 222 33.35 -22.40 -2.01
N ASP A 223 32.68 -22.73 -3.11
CA ASP A 223 32.74 -22.03 -4.39
C ASP A 223 31.57 -21.04 -4.59
N PHE A 224 30.66 -20.90 -3.62
CA PHE A 224 29.49 -20.00 -3.70
C PHE A 224 29.87 -18.51 -3.84
N TYR A 225 31.14 -18.16 -3.61
CA TYR A 225 31.71 -16.85 -3.93
C TYR A 225 31.80 -16.55 -5.44
N ARG A 226 31.47 -17.52 -6.30
CA ARG A 226 31.35 -17.37 -7.76
C ARG A 226 29.88 -17.48 -8.19
N PRO A 227 29.05 -16.44 -8.04
CA PRO A 227 27.61 -16.54 -8.29
C PRO A 227 27.25 -17.12 -9.66
N ALA A 228 28.07 -16.85 -10.69
CA ALA A 228 27.91 -17.37 -12.05
C ALA A 228 27.89 -18.91 -12.13
N ASP A 229 28.59 -19.59 -11.22
CA ASP A 229 28.72 -21.05 -11.19
C ASP A 229 27.57 -21.72 -10.41
N HIS A 230 26.81 -20.93 -9.63
CA HIS A 230 25.77 -21.38 -8.68
C HIS A 230 24.34 -20.95 -9.06
N TYR A 231 24.15 -20.29 -10.20
CA TYR A 231 22.83 -20.22 -10.85
C TYR A 231 22.43 -21.64 -11.25
N VAL A 232 21.82 -22.36 -10.30
CA VAL A 232 21.12 -23.65 -10.40
C VAL A 232 21.07 -24.19 -11.82
N ARG A 233 21.63 -25.39 -12.07
CA ARG A 233 21.40 -26.17 -13.31
C ARG A 233 19.99 -25.87 -13.84
N PRO A 234 19.86 -25.07 -14.91
CA PRO A 234 18.58 -24.51 -15.28
C PRO A 234 17.61 -25.64 -15.62
N ALA A 235 16.31 -25.35 -15.58
CA ALA A 235 15.31 -26.17 -16.26
C ALA A 235 15.65 -26.22 -17.77
N GLY A 236 16.57 -27.08 -18.18
CA GLY A 236 17.12 -27.11 -19.53
C GLY A 236 17.88 -25.83 -19.93
N LYS A 237 18.79 -25.96 -20.90
CA LYS A 237 19.53 -24.83 -21.49
C LYS A 237 18.59 -23.71 -22.02
N GLU A 238 17.36 -24.09 -22.37
CA GLU A 238 16.31 -23.22 -22.89
C GLU A 238 15.79 -22.20 -21.87
N ALA A 239 15.49 -22.60 -20.62
CA ALA A 239 15.00 -21.66 -19.60
C ALA A 239 16.06 -20.63 -19.16
N TYR A 240 17.35 -21.00 -19.24
CA TYR A 240 18.46 -20.07 -18.98
C TYR A 240 18.59 -19.00 -20.06
N GLU A 241 18.53 -19.38 -21.33
CA GLU A 241 18.58 -18.43 -22.44
C GLU A 241 17.33 -17.51 -22.45
N GLU A 242 16.15 -18.02 -22.07
CA GLU A 242 14.94 -17.20 -21.91
C GLU A 242 15.01 -16.22 -20.73
N ALA A 243 15.54 -16.64 -19.57
CA ALA A 243 15.67 -15.78 -18.38
C ALA A 243 16.70 -14.65 -18.58
N LYS A 244 17.78 -14.93 -19.30
CA LYS A 244 18.81 -13.94 -19.66
C LYS A 244 18.25 -12.78 -20.49
N ALA A 245 17.15 -13.02 -21.21
CA ALA A 245 16.50 -12.06 -22.08
C ALA A 245 15.39 -11.22 -21.40
N GLY A 246 15.01 -11.48 -20.14
CA GLY A 246 13.88 -10.76 -19.56
C GLY A 246 13.76 -10.81 -18.04
N ALA A 247 14.05 -9.66 -17.41
CA ALA A 247 13.22 -9.03 -16.37
C ALA A 247 13.91 -7.78 -15.84
N LEU A 248 13.90 -6.70 -16.62
CA LEU A 248 13.78 -5.37 -16.03
C LEU A 248 12.29 -5.05 -16.04
N LEU A 249 11.76 -4.59 -14.90
CA LEU A 249 10.49 -3.85 -14.89
C LEU A 249 10.62 -2.82 -16.01
N SER A 250 9.84 -2.97 -17.08
CA SER A 250 9.72 -1.87 -18.04
C SER A 250 9.31 -0.67 -17.20
N PRO A 251 10.09 0.43 -17.18
CA PRO A 251 9.62 1.63 -16.50
C PRO A 251 8.24 1.90 -17.07
N LEU A 252 7.25 2.09 -16.18
CA LEU A 252 5.91 2.53 -16.54
C LEU A 252 6.09 3.51 -17.70
N VAL A 253 5.59 3.15 -18.88
CA VAL A 253 5.64 4.04 -20.03
C VAL A 253 4.90 5.28 -19.57
N ALA A 254 5.64 6.32 -19.22
CA ALA A 254 5.07 7.63 -19.03
C ALA A 254 4.25 7.87 -20.29
N SER A 255 2.94 8.11 -20.13
CA SER A 255 2.06 8.47 -21.25
C SER A 255 2.84 9.41 -22.16
N PRO A 256 2.95 9.12 -23.47
CA PRO A 256 3.90 9.79 -24.33
C PRO A 256 3.74 11.30 -24.13
N SER A 257 4.79 11.94 -23.64
CA SER A 257 4.86 13.39 -23.64
C SER A 257 4.54 13.80 -25.07
N HIS A 258 3.54 14.65 -25.24
CA HIS A 258 3.11 15.09 -26.55
C HIS A 258 4.35 15.53 -27.33
N SER A 259 4.61 14.84 -28.45
CA SER A 259 5.79 15.08 -29.27
C SER A 259 5.94 16.58 -29.45
N PHE A 260 7.11 17.12 -29.12
CA PHE A 260 7.43 18.53 -29.30
C PHE A 260 7.05 18.99 -30.71
N TRP A 261 7.19 18.11 -31.71
CA TRP A 261 6.81 18.35 -33.09
C TRP A 261 5.31 18.41 -33.33
N ILE A 262 4.49 17.65 -32.59
CA ILE A 262 3.03 17.77 -32.63
C ILE A 262 2.61 19.09 -31.98
N SER A 263 3.15 19.43 -30.81
CA SER A 263 2.86 20.70 -30.14
C SER A 263 3.31 21.90 -30.98
N LEU A 264 4.48 21.81 -31.63
CA LEU A 264 4.98 22.83 -32.54
C LEU A 264 4.14 22.93 -33.81
N ALA A 265 3.73 21.81 -34.41
CA ALA A 265 2.89 21.79 -35.60
C ALA A 265 1.49 22.36 -35.32
N VAL A 266 0.88 22.00 -34.18
CA VAL A 266 -0.41 22.56 -33.74
C VAL A 266 -0.28 24.05 -33.46
N THR A 267 0.81 24.50 -32.83
CA THR A 267 1.04 25.91 -32.54
C THR A 267 1.28 26.71 -33.83
N LEU A 268 2.10 26.21 -34.76
CA LEU A 268 2.33 26.83 -36.06
C LEU A 268 1.04 26.86 -36.90
N ALA A 269 0.25 25.78 -36.91
CA ALA A 269 -1.04 25.75 -37.58
C ALA A 269 -2.01 26.77 -36.95
N ALA A 270 -2.05 26.88 -35.63
CA ALA A 270 -2.87 27.88 -34.93
C ALA A 270 -2.41 29.32 -35.24
N CYS A 271 -1.09 29.57 -35.33
CA CYS A 271 -0.54 30.87 -35.73
C CYS A 271 -0.85 31.20 -37.19
N ILE A 272 -0.77 30.23 -38.10
CA ILE A 272 -1.12 30.42 -39.52
C ILE A 272 -2.62 30.68 -39.65
N VAL A 273 -3.47 29.92 -38.95
CA VAL A 273 -4.92 30.11 -38.95
C VAL A 273 -5.29 31.47 -38.35
N THR A 274 -4.68 31.89 -37.24
CA THR A 274 -4.93 33.22 -36.65
C THR A 274 -4.38 34.35 -37.53
N PHE A 275 -3.25 34.18 -38.21
CA PHE A 275 -2.74 35.14 -39.18
C PHE A 275 -3.66 35.27 -40.39
N TRP A 276 -4.16 34.16 -40.92
CA TRP A 276 -5.10 34.15 -42.04
C TRP A 276 -6.48 34.68 -41.64
N LEU A 277 -7.02 34.28 -40.48
CA LEU A 277 -8.26 34.84 -39.95
C LEU A 277 -8.11 36.35 -39.67
N GLY A 278 -6.99 36.77 -39.07
CA GLY A 278 -6.69 38.18 -38.83
C GLY A 278 -6.57 39.00 -40.11
N THR A 279 -5.97 38.47 -41.16
CA THR A 279 -5.84 39.16 -42.46
C THR A 279 -7.14 39.14 -43.27
N PHE A 280 -7.91 38.05 -43.25
CA PHE A 280 -9.19 37.95 -43.99
C PHE A 280 -10.33 38.70 -43.30
N PHE A 281 -10.48 38.55 -41.98
CA PHE A 281 -11.51 39.24 -41.21
C PHE A 281 -11.11 40.67 -40.82
N GLY A 282 -9.83 40.93 -40.56
CA GLY A 282 -9.31 42.28 -40.29
C GLY A 282 -9.45 43.22 -41.49
N LYS A 283 -9.20 42.74 -42.72
CA LYS A 283 -9.46 43.54 -43.94
C LYS A 283 -10.96 43.81 -44.15
N ARG A 284 -11.84 42.87 -43.81
CA ARG A 284 -13.30 43.06 -43.89
C ARG A 284 -13.85 44.03 -42.84
N HIS A 285 -13.28 44.05 -41.63
CA HIS A 285 -13.69 44.97 -40.57
C HIS A 285 -13.13 46.38 -40.76
N ALA A 286 -11.87 46.52 -41.21
CA ALA A 286 -11.26 47.81 -41.50
C ALA A 286 -11.96 48.53 -42.68
N TYR A 287 -12.38 47.82 -43.72
CA TYR A 287 -13.15 48.41 -44.84
C TYR A 287 -14.58 48.79 -44.44
N ARG A 288 -15.23 48.05 -43.53
CA ARG A 288 -16.58 48.38 -43.03
C ARG A 288 -16.60 49.52 -42.00
N SER A 289 -15.54 49.71 -41.21
CA SER A 289 -15.47 50.84 -40.28
C SER A 289 -15.05 52.14 -40.98
N TYR A 290 -14.23 52.08 -42.04
CA TYR A 290 -13.88 53.27 -42.82
C TYR A 290 -15.06 53.81 -43.68
N SER A 291 -15.93 52.94 -44.20
CA SER A 291 -17.11 53.41 -44.98
C SER A 291 -18.21 54.01 -44.10
N LYS A 292 -18.40 53.52 -42.86
CA LYS A 292 -19.43 54.04 -41.94
C LYS A 292 -19.06 55.35 -41.23
N VAL A 293 -17.79 55.73 -41.19
CA VAL A 293 -17.34 56.99 -40.58
C VAL A 293 -17.37 58.16 -41.58
N ASN A 294 -17.34 57.91 -42.89
CA ASN A 294 -17.43 58.96 -43.92
C ASN A 294 -18.85 59.28 -44.41
N ASP A 295 -19.84 58.41 -44.19
CA ASP A 295 -21.24 58.70 -44.53
C ASP A 295 -21.98 59.48 -43.42
N GLY A 296 -21.34 59.69 -42.25
CA GLY A 296 -21.88 60.45 -41.12
C GLY A 296 -21.47 61.93 -41.06
N TYR A 297 -20.58 62.39 -41.95
CA TYR A 297 -20.06 63.77 -41.98
C TYR A 297 -20.42 64.54 -43.27
N SER A 298 -21.41 64.06 -44.05
CA SER A 298 -21.97 64.75 -45.22
C SER A 298 -23.45 65.14 -45.05
N ALA A 299 -23.96 65.11 -43.80
CA ALA A 299 -25.29 65.60 -43.43
C ALA A 299 -25.30 66.43 -42.13
N LEU A 300 -24.24 67.21 -41.90
CA LEU A 300 -24.18 68.40 -41.02
C LEU A 300 -23.12 69.36 -41.56
#